data_AF-A0A9D3LPZ0-F1
#
_entry.id   AF-A0A9D3LPZ0-F1
#
_cell.length_a   1.000
_cell.length_b   1.000
_cell.length_c   1.000
_cell.angle_alpha   90.00
_cell.angle_beta   90.00
_cell.angle_gamma   90.00
#
_symmetry.space_group_name_H-M   'P 1'
#
loop_
_entity.id
_entity.type
_entity.pdbx_description
1 polymer ?
#
loop_
_entity_poly.entity_id
_entity_poly.type
_entity_poly.pdbx_seq_one_letter_code
_entity_poly.pdbx_strand_id
1 'polypeptide(L)'
;MDIAVQEGRLTWLVYIIGAVIGGRVSFASTDEQDAMDGELVCRVLQLMNLTDSRLAQAGNEKLELAMLSFFEQFRKIYIGDQQLYRRLSEVLGLNDETMVLSVFIGKIITNLKYWGQCEPITSKTLQLLNDLSIGYSSVRKLVKLSAVQFMLNNHTSEHFSFLGVNNQSNLSDMRCRTTFYTALGRLLMVDLGEDEDQFEQFMLPLTAAFEAVAQMFSTNTFNEQEAKRTLVGLVRDLRGIAFAFNAKTSFMMLFDWIYPSYMPILQRAIELWYHVPACTTPVLKLMAELVHNRSQRLQFDVSSPNGILLFRETSKMITTYGNRILTLGEVPKDQVYALKLKGVSICFSMLKAVLSGNYVNFGVFRLYGDDALDNALQTFIKLLLSVPTATCWTTPSSASPITRCWRS
;
A
#
# COMPACT_ATOMS: atom_id res chain seq x y z
N MET A 1 40.77 16.32 3.76
CA MET A 1 40.22 15.58 2.60
C MET A 1 38.73 15.85 2.59
N ASP A 2 38.13 16.15 1.43
CA ASP A 2 36.71 16.53 1.35
C ASP A 2 35.81 15.34 1.72
N ILE A 3 34.96 15.52 2.75
CA ILE A 3 34.05 14.50 3.28
C ILE A 3 33.11 14.01 2.18
N ALA A 4 32.60 14.92 1.35
CA ALA A 4 31.67 14.60 0.28
C ALA A 4 32.30 13.64 -0.76
N VAL A 5 33.60 13.79 -1.02
CA VAL A 5 34.34 12.90 -1.94
C VAL A 5 34.47 11.50 -1.35
N GLN A 6 34.71 11.38 -0.04
CA GLN A 6 34.79 10.07 0.61
C GLN A 6 33.43 9.38 0.66
N GLU A 7 32.37 10.10 0.99
CA GLU A 7 31.00 9.57 0.95
C GLU A 7 30.60 9.12 -0.46
N GLY A 8 31.00 9.87 -1.49
CA GLY A 8 30.83 9.48 -2.88
C GLY A 8 31.55 8.17 -3.21
N ARG A 9 32.81 8.01 -2.78
CA ARG A 9 33.57 6.76 -2.97
C ARG A 9 32.94 5.58 -2.24
N LEU A 10 32.52 5.78 -0.99
CA LEU A 10 31.83 4.75 -0.20
C LEU A 10 30.50 4.36 -0.85
N THR A 11 29.75 5.32 -1.39
CA THR A 11 28.50 5.07 -2.11
C THR A 11 28.72 4.10 -3.27
N TRP A 12 29.72 4.37 -4.12
CA TRP A 12 30.06 3.49 -5.23
C TRP A 12 30.51 2.12 -4.76
N LEU A 13 31.33 2.04 -3.71
CA LEU A 13 31.76 0.76 -3.14
C LEU A 13 30.57 -0.08 -2.65
N VAL A 14 29.59 0.52 -1.96
CA VAL A 14 28.38 -0.19 -1.51
C VAL A 14 27.56 -0.69 -2.69
N TYR A 15 27.39 0.12 -3.75
CA TYR A 15 26.70 -0.32 -4.97
C TYR A 15 27.42 -1.49 -5.66
N ILE A 16 28.75 -1.42 -5.77
CA ILE A 16 29.57 -2.48 -6.37
C ILE A 16 29.43 -3.77 -5.55
N ILE A 17 29.55 -3.70 -4.22
CA ILE A 17 29.37 -4.85 -3.34
C ILE A 17 27.98 -5.45 -3.50
N GLY A 18 26.93 -4.62 -3.49
CA GLY A 18 25.56 -5.07 -3.72
C GLY A 18 25.38 -5.77 -5.07
N ALA A 19 25.98 -5.24 -6.14
CA ALA A 19 25.92 -5.83 -7.47
C ALA A 19 26.71 -7.16 -7.57
N VAL A 20 27.87 -7.26 -6.90
CA VAL A 20 28.66 -8.49 -6.83
C VAL A 20 27.86 -9.60 -6.15
N ILE A 21 27.24 -9.31 -5.00
CA ILE A 21 26.38 -10.25 -4.27
C ILE A 21 25.17 -10.63 -5.13
N GLY A 22 24.47 -9.63 -5.68
CA GLY A 22 23.24 -9.84 -6.45
C GLY A 22 23.42 -10.52 -7.82
N GLY A 23 24.62 -10.46 -8.39
CA GLY A 23 24.96 -11.08 -9.67
C GLY A 23 25.17 -12.61 -9.59
N ARG A 24 25.05 -13.21 -8.40
CA ARG A 24 25.22 -14.65 -8.20
C ARG A 24 24.14 -15.45 -8.91
N VAL A 25 24.57 -16.47 -9.66
CA VAL A 25 23.69 -17.52 -10.18
C VAL A 25 23.56 -18.59 -9.10
N SER A 26 22.33 -18.86 -8.63
CA SER A 26 22.01 -19.68 -7.45
C SER A 26 22.52 -21.14 -7.44
N PHE A 27 23.27 -21.58 -8.45
CA PHE A 27 23.69 -22.98 -8.63
C PHE A 27 25.22 -23.17 -8.69
N ALA A 28 26.02 -22.14 -8.42
CA ALA A 28 27.48 -22.19 -8.53
C ALA A 28 28.22 -21.50 -7.37
N SER A 29 27.70 -21.54 -6.13
CA SER A 29 28.42 -21.03 -4.96
C SER A 29 29.45 -22.03 -4.46
N THR A 30 30.62 -21.52 -4.09
CA THR A 30 31.69 -22.24 -3.41
C THR A 30 31.89 -21.67 -2.01
N ASP A 31 32.30 -22.49 -1.04
CA ASP A 31 32.53 -22.06 0.35
C ASP A 31 33.47 -20.84 0.45
N GLU A 32 34.47 -20.76 -0.44
CA GLU A 32 35.40 -19.61 -0.51
C GLU A 32 34.70 -18.31 -0.93
N GLN A 33 33.77 -18.40 -1.87
CA GLN A 33 32.99 -17.24 -2.31
C GLN A 33 32.03 -16.77 -1.21
N ASP A 34 31.40 -17.68 -0.47
CA ASP A 34 30.54 -17.31 0.65
C ASP A 34 31.31 -16.69 1.81
N ALA A 35 32.55 -17.13 2.04
CA ALA A 35 33.44 -16.46 2.98
C ALA A 35 33.78 -15.02 2.54
N MET A 36 34.12 -14.80 1.27
CA MET A 36 34.40 -13.48 0.72
C MET A 36 33.19 -12.54 0.80
N ASP A 37 31.99 -13.03 0.42
CA ASP A 37 30.76 -12.25 0.52
C ASP A 37 30.43 -11.93 1.99
N GLY A 38 30.67 -12.88 2.90
CA GLY A 38 30.53 -12.66 4.33
C GLY A 38 31.37 -11.48 4.82
N GLU A 39 32.62 -11.36 4.36
CA GLU A 39 33.48 -10.21 4.69
C GLU A 39 32.95 -8.91 4.09
N LEU A 40 32.55 -8.92 2.81
CA LEU A 40 32.00 -7.73 2.15
C LEU A 40 30.72 -7.25 2.85
N VAL A 41 29.80 -8.15 3.15
CA VAL A 41 28.57 -7.86 3.92
C VAL A 41 28.93 -7.26 5.28
N CYS A 42 29.90 -7.85 6.00
CA CYS A 42 30.34 -7.31 7.28
C CYS A 42 30.82 -5.86 7.16
N ARG A 43 31.61 -5.53 6.13
CA ARG A 43 32.09 -4.16 5.89
C ARG A 43 30.95 -3.19 5.62
N VAL A 44 29.96 -3.57 4.81
CA VAL A 44 28.79 -2.72 4.54
C VAL A 44 27.97 -2.49 5.81
N LEU A 45 27.74 -3.52 6.62
CA LEU A 45 27.00 -3.40 7.87
C LEU A 45 27.75 -2.57 8.93
N GLN A 46 29.08 -2.69 9.01
CA GLN A 46 29.91 -1.81 9.85
C GLN A 46 29.81 -0.35 9.42
N LEU A 47 29.87 -0.10 8.11
CA LEU A 47 29.71 1.24 7.54
C LEU A 47 28.31 1.79 7.85
N MET A 48 27.26 0.98 7.71
CA MET A 48 25.89 1.36 8.07
C MET A 48 25.79 1.78 9.54
N ASN A 49 26.34 1.00 10.47
CA ASN A 49 26.31 1.38 11.89
C ASN A 49 27.00 2.74 12.14
N LEU A 50 28.10 3.02 11.42
CA LEU A 50 28.81 4.29 11.51
C LEU A 50 28.00 5.45 10.90
N THR A 51 27.37 5.26 9.75
CA THR A 51 26.53 6.29 9.12
C THR A 51 25.27 6.57 9.93
N ASP A 52 24.62 5.52 10.42
CA ASP A 52 23.38 5.61 11.19
C ASP A 52 23.60 6.38 12.51
N SER A 53 24.74 6.18 13.16
CA SER A 53 25.12 6.92 14.37
C SER A 53 25.26 8.44 14.17
N ARG A 54 25.44 8.88 12.91
CA ARG A 54 25.66 10.28 12.54
C ARG A 54 24.48 10.93 11.83
N LEU A 55 23.40 10.19 11.56
CA LEU A 55 22.25 10.67 10.79
C LEU A 55 21.63 11.96 11.35
N ALA A 56 21.65 12.15 12.68
CA ALA A 56 21.14 13.37 13.31
C ALA A 56 21.96 14.64 12.98
N GLN A 57 23.22 14.49 12.55
CA GLN A 57 24.15 15.59 12.30
C GLN A 57 24.50 15.72 10.81
N ALA A 58 24.69 14.60 10.12
CA ALA A 58 25.07 14.56 8.72
C ALA A 58 24.57 13.26 8.08
N GLY A 59 23.57 13.37 7.21
CA GLY A 59 23.06 12.26 6.40
C GLY A 59 23.43 12.44 4.93
N ASN A 60 23.78 11.34 4.25
CA ASN A 60 24.02 11.34 2.80
C ASN A 60 23.00 10.47 2.07
N GLU A 61 22.10 11.11 1.32
CA GLU A 61 21.03 10.42 0.58
C GLU A 61 21.54 9.37 -0.40
N LYS A 62 22.66 9.63 -1.09
CA LYS A 62 23.20 8.72 -2.10
C LYS A 62 23.74 7.45 -1.45
N LEU A 63 24.44 7.60 -0.33
CA LEU A 63 24.95 6.48 0.43
C LEU A 63 23.81 5.63 1.00
N GLU A 64 22.75 6.26 1.49
CA GLU A 64 21.54 5.57 1.95
C GLU A 64 20.82 4.79 0.85
N LEU A 65 20.70 5.37 -0.34
CA LEU A 65 20.15 4.67 -1.50
C LEU A 65 21.04 3.48 -1.91
N ALA A 66 22.36 3.59 -1.76
CA ALA A 66 23.28 2.47 -1.98
C ALA A 66 23.09 1.37 -0.93
N MET A 67 22.96 1.74 0.35
CA MET A 67 22.67 0.79 1.43
C MET A 67 21.37 0.01 1.17
N LEU A 68 20.29 0.70 0.78
CA LEU A 68 19.03 0.05 0.45
C LEU A 68 19.16 -0.89 -0.77
N SER A 69 19.92 -0.49 -1.79
CA SER A 69 20.21 -1.35 -2.94
C SER A 69 21.01 -2.58 -2.54
N PHE A 70 21.97 -2.44 -1.62
CA PHE A 70 22.71 -3.56 -1.06
C PHE A 70 21.78 -4.52 -0.31
N PHE A 71 20.94 -4.01 0.60
CA PHE A 71 19.99 -4.83 1.35
C PHE A 71 19.01 -5.59 0.44
N GLU A 72 18.57 -4.98 -0.66
CA GLU A 72 17.73 -5.66 -1.65
C GLU A 72 18.43 -6.89 -2.25
N GLN A 73 19.70 -6.76 -2.64
CA GLN A 73 20.48 -7.88 -3.20
C GLN A 73 20.84 -8.91 -2.14
N PHE A 74 21.25 -8.45 -0.96
CA PHE A 74 21.57 -9.30 0.18
C PHE A 74 20.36 -10.18 0.58
N ARG A 75 19.16 -9.59 0.64
CA ARG A 75 17.91 -10.32 0.89
C ARG A 75 17.65 -11.41 -0.14
N LYS A 76 17.79 -11.09 -1.43
CA LYS A 76 17.45 -12.01 -2.53
C LYS A 76 18.32 -13.26 -2.55
N ILE A 77 19.59 -13.12 -2.17
CA ILE A 77 20.57 -14.21 -2.28
C ILE A 77 20.69 -14.99 -0.97
N TYR A 78 20.69 -14.31 0.18
CA TYR A 78 21.17 -14.91 1.43
C TYR A 78 20.16 -15.04 2.56
N ILE A 79 18.95 -14.44 2.45
CA ILE A 79 17.92 -14.71 3.46
C ILE A 79 17.40 -16.15 3.26
N GLY A 80 17.69 -17.00 4.24
CA GLY A 80 17.37 -18.43 4.23
C GLY A 80 18.57 -19.35 3.99
N ASP A 81 19.76 -18.81 3.66
CA ASP A 81 20.99 -19.58 3.47
C ASP A 81 21.83 -19.62 4.76
N GLN A 82 22.15 -20.81 5.25
CA GLN A 82 22.83 -21.01 6.53
C GLN A 82 24.35 -20.82 6.47
N GLN A 83 24.98 -20.93 5.30
CA GLN A 83 26.44 -20.98 5.20
C GLN A 83 27.10 -19.61 5.49
N LEU A 84 26.44 -18.52 5.08
CA LEU A 84 26.94 -17.15 5.27
C LEU A 84 26.99 -16.72 6.75
N TYR A 85 26.10 -17.24 7.60
CA TYR A 85 25.97 -16.78 8.99
C TYR A 85 27.22 -17.03 9.84
N ARG A 86 28.10 -17.97 9.44
CA ARG A 86 29.35 -18.22 10.17
C ARG A 86 30.23 -16.98 10.24
N ARG A 87 30.44 -16.30 9.11
CA ARG A 87 31.30 -15.10 9.07
C ARG A 87 30.65 -13.90 9.75
N LEU A 88 29.34 -13.76 9.59
CA LEU A 88 28.56 -12.70 10.25
C LEU A 88 28.54 -12.88 11.77
N SER A 89 28.49 -14.12 12.26
CA SER A 89 28.61 -14.46 13.67
C SER A 89 29.98 -14.05 14.22
N GLU A 90 31.07 -14.39 13.54
CA GLU A 90 32.44 -14.09 13.99
C GLU A 90 32.72 -12.57 14.09
N VAL A 91 32.24 -11.79 13.12
CA VAL A 91 32.60 -10.36 13.00
C VAL A 91 31.56 -9.43 13.64
N LEU A 92 30.27 -9.78 13.55
CA LEU A 92 29.16 -8.93 13.99
C LEU A 92 28.29 -9.56 15.09
N GLY A 93 28.55 -10.81 15.47
CA GLY A 93 27.72 -11.53 16.43
C GLY A 93 26.34 -11.93 15.89
N LEU A 94 26.13 -11.89 14.57
CA LEU A 94 24.86 -12.26 13.95
C LEU A 94 24.83 -13.77 13.69
N ASN A 95 24.27 -14.51 14.64
CA ASN A 95 24.36 -15.97 14.68
C ASN A 95 23.29 -16.69 13.86
N ASP A 96 22.17 -16.04 13.58
CA ASP A 96 21.04 -16.64 12.88
C ASP A 96 20.31 -15.64 11.97
N GLU A 97 19.41 -16.19 11.15
CA GLU A 97 18.56 -15.41 10.25
C GLU A 97 17.71 -14.38 11.01
N THR A 98 17.28 -14.66 12.24
CA THR A 98 16.43 -13.76 13.03
C THR A 98 17.18 -12.49 13.40
N MET A 99 18.46 -12.61 13.80
CA MET A 99 19.33 -11.46 14.07
C MET A 99 19.57 -10.65 12.80
N VAL A 100 19.77 -11.30 11.65
CA VAL A 100 19.90 -10.60 10.37
C VAL A 100 18.61 -9.85 10.03
N LEU A 101 17.44 -10.48 10.15
CA LEU A 101 16.14 -9.83 9.95
C LEU A 101 15.95 -8.64 10.92
N SER A 102 16.45 -8.73 12.15
CA SER A 102 16.48 -7.61 13.10
C SER A 102 17.29 -6.43 12.59
N VAL A 103 18.43 -6.67 11.94
CA VAL A 103 19.23 -5.61 11.28
C VAL A 103 18.44 -4.94 10.16
N PHE A 104 17.74 -5.72 9.31
CA PHE A 104 16.88 -5.17 8.26
C PHE A 104 15.78 -4.27 8.83
N ILE A 105 15.05 -4.75 9.84
CA ILE A 105 13.96 -3.98 10.47
C ILE A 105 14.50 -2.75 11.20
N GLY A 106 15.63 -2.87 11.90
CA GLY A 106 16.32 -1.75 12.53
C GLY A 106 16.64 -0.66 11.51
N LYS A 107 17.24 -1.03 10.37
CA LYS A 107 17.53 -0.09 9.28
C LYS A 107 16.27 0.53 8.68
N ILE A 108 15.22 -0.25 8.47
CA ILE A 108 13.92 0.25 7.99
C ILE A 108 13.37 1.32 8.94
N ILE A 109 13.32 1.04 10.24
CA ILE A 109 12.80 1.97 11.24
C ILE A 109 13.65 3.23 11.31
N THR A 110 14.99 3.10 11.32
CA THR A 110 15.91 4.25 11.27
C THR A 110 15.62 5.11 10.04
N ASN A 111 15.48 4.49 8.87
CA ASN A 111 15.20 5.24 7.65
C ASN A 111 13.85 5.94 7.68
N LEU A 112 12.80 5.29 8.17
CA LEU A 112 11.47 5.91 8.28
C LEU A 112 11.42 7.04 9.32
N LYS A 113 12.28 7.01 10.35
CA LYS A 113 12.40 8.07 11.36
C LYS A 113 13.15 9.30 10.84
N TYR A 114 14.32 9.10 10.25
CA TYR A 114 15.21 10.21 9.87
C TYR A 114 14.99 10.71 8.42
N TRP A 115 14.53 9.85 7.52
CA TRP A 115 14.38 10.17 6.08
C TRP A 115 12.93 10.26 5.60
N GLY A 116 11.96 10.41 6.51
CA GLY A 116 10.53 10.44 6.17
C GLY A 116 10.11 11.59 5.23
N GLN A 117 10.95 12.60 5.03
CA GLN A 117 10.74 13.68 4.06
C GLN A 117 11.38 13.40 2.67
N CYS A 118 12.27 12.42 2.57
CA CYS A 118 12.93 12.04 1.32
C CYS A 118 12.14 10.90 0.65
N GLU A 119 11.32 11.23 -0.36
CA GLU A 119 10.45 10.26 -1.05
C GLU A 119 11.23 9.06 -1.64
N PRO A 120 12.38 9.23 -2.34
CA PRO A 120 13.11 8.10 -2.92
C PRO A 120 13.58 7.07 -1.88
N ILE A 121 14.11 7.55 -0.74
CA ILE A 121 14.58 6.69 0.37
C ILE A 121 13.39 6.02 1.04
N THR A 122 12.34 6.79 1.34
CA THR A 122 11.11 6.26 1.96
C THR A 122 10.48 5.18 1.08
N SER A 123 10.36 5.42 -0.22
CA SER A 123 9.78 4.46 -1.18
C SER A 123 10.57 3.15 -1.24
N LYS A 124 11.90 3.21 -1.38
CA LYS A 124 12.76 2.01 -1.39
C LYS A 124 12.79 1.28 -0.05
N THR A 125 12.78 2.02 1.07
CA THR A 125 12.72 1.45 2.42
C THR A 125 11.43 0.67 2.62
N LEU A 126 10.30 1.24 2.22
CA LEU A 126 9.01 0.56 2.31
C LEU A 126 8.86 -0.60 1.33
N GLN A 127 9.50 -0.51 0.15
CA GLN A 127 9.57 -1.65 -0.76
C GLN A 127 10.33 -2.82 -0.12
N LEU A 128 11.45 -2.54 0.56
CA LEU A 128 12.21 -3.57 1.29
C LEU A 128 11.36 -4.22 2.40
N LEU A 129 10.64 -3.42 3.18
CA LEU A 129 9.70 -3.93 4.20
C LEU A 129 8.59 -4.78 3.56
N ASN A 130 7.99 -4.30 2.48
CA ASN A 130 6.94 -5.02 1.75
C ASN A 130 7.46 -6.34 1.19
N ASP A 131 8.66 -6.37 0.65
CA ASP A 131 9.29 -7.58 0.14
C ASP A 131 9.56 -8.62 1.25
N LEU A 132 10.01 -8.17 2.42
CA LEU A 132 10.17 -9.01 3.61
C LEU A 132 8.82 -9.56 4.11
N SER A 133 7.74 -8.77 3.96
CA SER A 133 6.38 -9.15 4.38
C SER A 133 5.72 -10.24 3.52
N ILE A 134 6.33 -10.66 2.40
CA ILE A 134 5.76 -11.66 1.47
C ILE A 134 6.18 -13.09 1.83
N GLY A 135 7.40 -13.28 2.36
CA GLY A 135 7.98 -14.62 2.58
C GLY A 135 7.49 -15.27 3.89
N TYR A 136 6.69 -16.34 3.79
CA TYR A 136 6.04 -16.99 4.95
C TYR A 136 6.99 -17.32 6.12
N SER A 137 8.18 -17.86 5.85
CA SER A 137 9.19 -18.18 6.87
C SER A 137 9.74 -16.92 7.56
N SER A 138 10.05 -15.90 6.77
CA SER A 138 10.58 -14.63 7.27
C SER A 138 9.55 -13.89 8.12
N VAL A 139 8.28 -13.82 7.69
CA VAL A 139 7.24 -13.08 8.43
C VAL A 139 7.01 -13.67 9.83
N ARG A 140 6.99 -15.00 9.97
CA ARG A 140 6.88 -15.67 11.29
C ARG A 140 8.03 -15.35 12.25
N LYS A 141 9.23 -15.08 11.73
CA LYS A 141 10.37 -14.63 12.54
C LYS A 141 10.28 -13.14 12.83
N LEU A 142 9.89 -12.35 11.83
CA LEU A 142 9.76 -10.89 11.93
C LEU A 142 8.77 -10.48 13.01
N VAL A 143 7.59 -11.10 13.09
CA VAL A 143 6.56 -10.72 14.06
C VAL A 143 7.01 -10.95 15.51
N LYS A 144 7.98 -11.84 15.75
CA LYS A 144 8.57 -12.04 17.09
C LYS A 144 9.54 -10.93 17.51
N LEU A 145 9.98 -10.09 16.57
CA LEU A 145 10.89 -8.99 16.87
C LEU A 145 10.14 -7.86 17.57
N SER A 146 10.67 -7.38 18.69
CA SER A 146 10.11 -6.23 19.43
C SER A 146 9.99 -4.97 18.57
N ALA A 147 10.90 -4.79 17.60
CA ALA A 147 10.86 -3.70 16.65
C ALA A 147 9.64 -3.76 15.70
N VAL A 148 9.24 -4.96 15.26
CA VAL A 148 8.03 -5.13 14.44
C VAL A 148 6.77 -4.94 15.28
N GLN A 149 6.75 -5.47 16.51
CA GLN A 149 5.68 -5.23 17.47
C GLN A 149 5.52 -3.73 17.78
N PHE A 150 6.62 -3.00 17.90
CA PHE A 150 6.58 -1.54 18.01
C PHE A 150 5.88 -0.91 16.80
N MET A 151 6.24 -1.30 15.57
CA MET A 151 5.61 -0.75 14.35
C MET A 151 4.11 -1.06 14.26
N LEU A 152 3.69 -2.27 14.64
CA LEU A 152 2.28 -2.68 14.64
C LEU A 152 1.43 -1.92 15.67
N ASN A 153 2.05 -1.51 16.77
CA ASN A 153 1.35 -0.78 17.84
C ASN A 153 1.46 0.75 17.72
N ASN A 154 2.38 1.26 16.87
CA ASN A 154 2.77 2.68 16.85
C ASN A 154 2.91 3.23 15.42
N HIS A 155 1.90 3.02 14.57
CA HIS A 155 1.86 3.41 13.15
C HIS A 155 1.21 4.78 12.89
N THR A 156 1.57 5.79 13.69
CA THR A 156 1.07 7.17 13.55
C THR A 156 2.16 8.14 13.09
N SER A 157 1.79 9.37 12.77
CA SER A 157 2.73 10.43 12.39
C SER A 157 3.69 10.86 13.52
N GLU A 158 3.38 10.51 14.77
CA GLU A 158 4.26 10.73 15.92
C GLU A 158 5.56 9.94 15.80
N HIS A 159 5.47 8.71 15.30
CA HIS A 159 6.62 7.82 15.14
C HIS A 159 7.15 7.78 13.71
N PHE A 160 6.29 8.03 12.72
CA PHE A 160 6.61 7.97 11.31
C PHE A 160 6.15 9.22 10.57
N SER A 161 7.06 10.20 10.43
CA SER A 161 6.75 11.53 9.88
C SER A 161 6.13 11.52 8.48
N PHE A 162 6.42 10.51 7.65
CA PHE A 162 5.82 10.36 6.31
C PHE A 162 4.31 10.06 6.32
N LEU A 163 3.75 9.66 7.47
CA LEU A 163 2.30 9.48 7.66
C LEU A 163 1.58 10.80 7.97
N GLY A 164 2.34 11.85 8.34
CA GLY A 164 1.80 13.16 8.71
C GLY A 164 1.14 13.90 7.55
N VAL A 165 0.13 14.71 7.89
CA VAL A 165 -0.54 15.62 6.97
C VAL A 165 0.22 16.95 6.96
N ASN A 166 1.31 17.02 6.21
CA ASN A 166 2.10 18.25 6.11
C ASN A 166 1.47 19.23 5.10
N ASN A 167 1.45 20.53 5.43
CA ASN A 167 0.88 21.54 4.54
C ASN A 167 1.61 21.70 3.19
N GLN A 168 2.83 21.15 3.09
CA GLN A 168 3.67 21.19 1.90
C GLN A 168 3.61 19.90 1.06
N SER A 169 3.00 18.81 1.57
CA SER A 169 2.94 17.55 0.81
C SER A 169 1.81 17.57 -0.23
N ASN A 170 2.14 17.17 -1.46
CA ASN A 170 1.13 17.00 -2.49
C ASN A 170 0.31 15.73 -2.20
N LEU A 171 -0.97 15.74 -2.55
CA LEU A 171 -1.85 14.56 -2.45
C LEU A 171 -1.33 13.35 -3.25
N SER A 172 -0.44 13.58 -4.22
CA SER A 172 0.23 12.55 -5.02
C SER A 172 1.26 11.74 -4.26
N ASP A 173 1.85 12.31 -3.21
CA ASP A 173 3.08 11.82 -2.57
C ASP A 173 2.77 10.78 -1.48
N MET A 174 1.48 10.60 -1.17
CA MET A 174 0.98 9.67 -0.16
C MET A 174 0.95 8.20 -0.62
N ARG A 175 1.63 7.83 -1.72
CA ARG A 175 1.62 6.44 -2.23
C ARG A 175 2.34 5.47 -1.30
N CYS A 176 3.40 5.93 -0.65
CA CYS A 176 4.20 5.17 0.32
C CYS A 176 3.34 4.56 1.44
N ARG A 177 2.31 5.28 1.88
CA ARG A 177 1.34 4.83 2.88
C ARG A 177 0.68 3.49 2.53
N THR A 178 0.24 3.32 1.29
CA THR A 178 -0.37 2.06 0.85
C THR A 178 0.61 0.89 0.95
N THR A 179 1.88 1.09 0.58
CA THR A 179 2.92 0.04 0.69
C THR A 179 3.21 -0.29 2.15
N PHE A 180 3.32 0.72 3.00
CA PHE A 180 3.53 0.55 4.43
C PHE A 180 2.41 -0.27 5.08
N TYR A 181 1.15 0.13 4.89
CA TYR A 181 0.00 -0.58 5.46
C TYR A 181 -0.26 -1.94 4.81
N THR A 182 0.14 -2.15 3.56
CA THR A 182 0.17 -3.50 2.97
C THR A 182 1.12 -4.41 3.75
N ALA A 183 2.33 -3.93 4.04
CA ALA A 183 3.33 -4.72 4.75
C ALA A 183 2.93 -4.98 6.22
N LEU A 184 2.45 -3.94 6.92
CA LEU A 184 1.94 -4.07 8.29
C LEU A 184 0.74 -5.01 8.37
N GLY A 185 -0.22 -4.89 7.44
CA GLY A 185 -1.38 -5.78 7.40
C GLY A 185 -0.99 -7.24 7.24
N ARG A 186 0.04 -7.56 6.44
CA ARG A 186 0.55 -8.93 6.31
C ARG A 186 1.26 -9.42 7.56
N LEU A 187 2.00 -8.55 8.24
CA LEU A 187 2.66 -8.87 9.51
C LEU A 187 1.63 -9.14 10.61
N LEU A 188 0.60 -8.28 10.73
CA LEU A 188 -0.51 -8.43 11.66
C LEU A 188 -1.22 -9.77 11.47
N MET A 189 -1.54 -10.12 10.22
CA MET A 189 -2.28 -11.33 9.86
C MET A 189 -1.61 -12.65 10.30
N VAL A 190 -0.32 -12.66 10.62
CA VAL A 190 0.34 -13.90 11.05
C VAL A 190 -0.19 -14.40 12.38
N ASP A 191 -0.44 -13.49 13.31
CA ASP A 191 -0.91 -13.83 14.67
C ASP A 191 -2.37 -13.40 14.91
N LEU A 192 -2.97 -12.62 14.01
CA LEU A 192 -4.32 -12.07 14.19
C LEU A 192 -5.42 -13.13 14.40
N GLY A 193 -5.45 -14.17 13.56
CA GLY A 193 -6.48 -15.23 13.65
C GLY A 193 -7.92 -14.68 13.73
N GLU A 194 -8.57 -14.91 14.87
CA GLU A 194 -9.92 -14.44 15.24
C GLU A 194 -9.90 -13.41 16.39
N ASP A 195 -8.73 -12.84 16.71
CA ASP A 195 -8.55 -11.86 17.78
C ASP A 195 -9.08 -10.47 17.39
N GLU A 196 -10.33 -10.20 17.75
CA GLU A 196 -11.00 -8.93 17.50
C GLU A 196 -10.36 -7.77 18.30
N ASP A 197 -9.91 -8.01 19.53
CA ASP A 197 -9.30 -6.98 20.38
C ASP A 197 -7.99 -6.48 19.75
N GLN A 198 -7.15 -7.39 19.24
CA GLN A 198 -5.93 -7.04 18.53
C GLN A 198 -6.23 -6.26 17.25
N PHE A 199 -7.28 -6.64 16.51
CA PHE A 199 -7.72 -5.90 15.33
C PHE A 199 -8.17 -4.47 15.70
N GLU A 200 -9.01 -4.32 16.72
CA GLU A 200 -9.49 -3.01 17.19
C GLU A 200 -8.35 -2.10 17.64
N GLN A 201 -7.39 -2.64 18.41
CA GLN A 201 -6.22 -1.89 18.85
C GLN A 201 -5.38 -1.40 17.65
N PHE A 202 -5.18 -2.26 16.64
CA PHE A 202 -4.47 -1.87 15.42
C PHE A 202 -5.23 -0.80 14.61
N MET A 203 -6.56 -0.87 14.57
CA MET A 203 -7.40 0.06 13.80
C MET A 203 -7.68 1.37 14.52
N LEU A 204 -7.44 1.47 15.82
CA LEU A 204 -7.75 2.65 16.65
C LEU A 204 -7.25 3.99 16.06
N PRO A 205 -6.02 4.14 15.53
CA PRO A 205 -5.59 5.40 14.92
C PRO A 205 -6.38 5.76 13.66
N LEU A 206 -6.83 4.76 12.88
CA LEU A 206 -7.65 4.96 11.68
C LEU A 206 -9.09 5.31 12.05
N THR A 207 -9.63 4.72 13.11
CA THR A 207 -10.93 5.07 13.70
C THR A 207 -10.96 6.56 14.06
N ALA A 208 -9.99 7.02 14.84
CA ALA A 208 -9.88 8.42 15.23
C ALA A 208 -9.75 9.36 14.01
N ALA A 209 -9.02 8.96 12.98
CA ALA A 209 -8.89 9.73 11.74
C ALA A 209 -10.22 9.80 10.94
N PHE A 210 -11.00 8.72 10.88
CA PHE A 210 -12.33 8.74 10.25
C PHE A 210 -13.29 9.63 11.02
N GLU A 211 -13.29 9.56 12.35
CA GLU A 211 -14.11 10.41 13.21
C GLU A 211 -13.79 11.89 13.03
N ALA A 212 -12.50 12.25 12.95
CA ALA A 212 -12.09 13.61 12.65
C ALA A 212 -12.61 14.08 11.27
N VAL A 213 -12.56 13.24 10.25
CA VAL A 213 -13.13 13.57 8.92
C VAL A 213 -14.65 13.70 8.97
N ALA A 214 -15.33 12.84 9.72
CA ALA A 214 -16.78 12.93 9.91
C ALA A 214 -17.19 14.26 10.57
N GLN A 215 -16.44 14.70 11.59
CA GLN A 215 -16.65 15.99 12.24
C GLN A 215 -16.36 17.17 11.30
N MET A 216 -15.34 17.07 10.43
CA MET A 216 -15.10 18.09 9.41
C MET A 216 -16.28 18.19 8.45
N PHE A 217 -16.88 17.08 8.01
CA PHE A 217 -18.03 17.11 7.10
C PHE A 217 -19.34 17.61 7.72
N SER A 218 -19.49 17.55 9.05
CA SER A 218 -20.69 18.06 9.72
C SER A 218 -20.64 19.58 9.98
N THR A 219 -19.46 20.18 9.92
CA THR A 219 -19.27 21.63 10.13
C THR A 219 -19.32 22.38 8.79
N ASN A 220 -20.04 23.50 8.70
CA ASN A 220 -20.18 24.26 7.45
C ASN A 220 -18.92 25.05 7.04
N THR A 221 -17.89 25.09 7.88
CA THR A 221 -16.65 25.88 7.69
C THR A 221 -15.43 25.06 8.08
N PHE A 222 -15.24 23.90 7.44
CA PHE A 222 -14.03 23.10 7.63
C PHE A 222 -12.93 23.46 6.64
N ASN A 223 -11.68 23.23 7.04
CA ASN A 223 -10.53 23.40 6.16
C ASN A 223 -10.55 22.30 5.08
N GLU A 224 -11.03 22.65 3.87
CA GLU A 224 -11.20 21.69 2.78
C GLU A 224 -9.89 20.99 2.39
N GLN A 225 -8.76 21.70 2.42
CA GLN A 225 -7.46 21.13 2.06
C GLN A 225 -6.99 20.08 3.07
N GLU A 226 -7.18 20.37 4.36
CA GLU A 226 -6.86 19.44 5.44
C GLU A 226 -7.76 18.21 5.38
N ALA A 227 -9.07 18.38 5.20
CA ALA A 227 -10.00 17.27 5.02
C ALA A 227 -9.64 16.39 3.81
N LYS A 228 -9.26 16.99 2.68
CA LYS A 228 -8.79 16.27 1.49
C LYS A 228 -7.55 15.43 1.80
N ARG A 229 -6.55 15.99 2.49
CA ARG A 229 -5.31 15.30 2.83
C ARG A 229 -5.53 14.18 3.83
N THR A 230 -6.28 14.44 4.90
CA THR A 230 -6.60 13.44 5.93
C THR A 230 -7.36 12.27 5.32
N LEU A 231 -8.40 12.54 4.52
CA LEU A 231 -9.15 11.47 3.84
C LEU A 231 -8.28 10.70 2.85
N VAL A 232 -7.50 11.39 2.00
CA VAL A 232 -6.65 10.70 1.01
C VAL A 232 -5.62 9.81 1.71
N GLY A 233 -5.01 10.30 2.80
CA GLY A 233 -4.12 9.50 3.63
C GLY A 233 -4.80 8.26 4.18
N LEU A 234 -5.94 8.44 4.85
CA LEU A 234 -6.72 7.37 5.46
C LEU A 234 -7.15 6.29 4.46
N VAL A 235 -7.65 6.69 3.30
CA VAL A 235 -8.06 5.78 2.23
C VAL A 235 -6.87 5.03 1.65
N ARG A 236 -5.68 5.63 1.62
CA ARG A 236 -4.44 4.97 1.18
C ARG A 236 -3.97 3.92 2.17
N ASP A 237 -4.09 4.21 3.46
CA ASP A 237 -3.78 3.29 4.56
C ASP A 237 -4.72 2.08 4.49
N LEU A 238 -6.02 2.37 4.51
CA LEU A 238 -7.08 1.37 4.49
C LEU A 238 -7.02 0.48 3.24
N ARG A 239 -6.65 1.05 2.09
CA ARG A 239 -6.44 0.26 0.87
C ARG A 239 -5.27 -0.72 1.01
N GLY A 240 -4.21 -0.35 1.72
CA GLY A 240 -3.09 -1.25 2.01
C GLY A 240 -3.52 -2.41 2.91
N ILE A 241 -4.26 -2.11 3.97
CA ILE A 241 -4.84 -3.12 4.89
C ILE A 241 -5.78 -4.06 4.12
N ALA A 242 -6.73 -3.49 3.36
CA ALA A 242 -7.66 -4.25 2.53
C ALA A 242 -6.93 -5.12 1.52
N PHE A 243 -5.80 -4.70 0.97
CA PHE A 243 -5.00 -5.54 0.06
C PHE A 243 -4.30 -6.70 0.79
N ALA A 244 -3.82 -6.46 2.02
CA ALA A 244 -3.16 -7.47 2.84
C ALA A 244 -4.15 -8.55 3.33
N PHE A 245 -5.37 -8.14 3.70
CA PHE A 245 -6.42 -8.99 4.26
C PHE A 245 -7.02 -9.93 3.19
N ASN A 246 -6.39 -11.08 3.03
CA ASN A 246 -6.73 -12.08 2.03
C ASN A 246 -7.49 -13.29 2.60
N ALA A 247 -7.64 -13.40 3.92
CA ALA A 247 -8.42 -14.46 4.56
C ALA A 247 -9.84 -13.98 4.88
N LYS A 248 -10.84 -14.88 4.80
CA LYS A 248 -12.26 -14.59 5.10
C LYS A 248 -12.41 -13.85 6.43
N THR A 249 -11.86 -14.40 7.52
CA THR A 249 -12.00 -13.85 8.88
C THR A 249 -11.50 -12.42 8.98
N SER A 250 -10.22 -12.18 8.67
CA SER A 250 -9.62 -10.82 8.70
C SER A 250 -10.35 -9.83 7.81
N PHE A 251 -10.77 -10.25 6.61
CA PHE A 251 -11.53 -9.38 5.71
C PHE A 251 -12.91 -9.05 6.28
N MET A 252 -13.52 -9.98 7.04
CA MET A 252 -14.81 -9.74 7.68
C MET A 252 -14.71 -8.75 8.84
N MET A 253 -13.72 -8.87 9.71
CA MET A 253 -13.42 -7.85 10.72
C MET A 253 -13.28 -6.45 10.09
N LEU A 254 -12.56 -6.37 8.96
CA LEU A 254 -12.42 -5.13 8.21
C LEU A 254 -13.74 -4.61 7.63
N PHE A 255 -14.57 -5.50 7.10
CA PHE A 255 -15.87 -5.15 6.53
C PHE A 255 -16.84 -4.65 7.61
N ASP A 256 -16.90 -5.34 8.75
CA ASP A 256 -17.76 -5.00 9.88
C ASP A 256 -17.31 -3.69 10.54
N TRP A 257 -16.01 -3.39 10.51
CA TRP A 257 -15.49 -2.10 10.96
C TRP A 257 -15.83 -0.94 10.01
N ILE A 258 -15.77 -1.13 8.69
CA ILE A 258 -16.02 -0.05 7.71
C ILE A 258 -17.52 0.20 7.48
N TYR A 259 -18.32 -0.86 7.45
CA TYR A 259 -19.75 -0.80 7.16
C TYR A 259 -20.55 -0.97 8.46
N PRO A 260 -21.58 -0.13 8.71
CA PRO A 260 -22.08 0.94 7.85
C PRO A 260 -21.42 2.30 8.12
N SER A 261 -20.64 2.44 9.19
CA SER A 261 -20.28 3.73 9.80
C SER A 261 -19.46 4.65 8.90
N TYR A 262 -18.48 4.12 8.17
CA TYR A 262 -17.51 4.93 7.42
C TYR A 262 -17.78 5.00 5.91
N MET A 263 -18.63 4.11 5.38
CA MET A 263 -19.06 4.15 3.98
C MET A 263 -19.70 5.48 3.56
N PRO A 264 -20.61 6.11 4.35
CA PRO A 264 -21.18 7.42 4.04
C PRO A 264 -20.13 8.53 3.89
N ILE A 265 -19.02 8.48 4.64
CA ILE A 265 -17.93 9.46 4.56
C ILE A 265 -17.26 9.36 3.18
N LEU A 266 -17.00 8.14 2.71
CA LEU A 266 -16.42 7.90 1.38
C LEU A 266 -17.36 8.37 0.26
N GLN A 267 -18.66 8.10 0.39
CA GLN A 267 -19.69 8.58 -0.55
C GLN A 267 -19.71 10.11 -0.61
N ARG A 268 -19.73 10.76 0.56
CA ARG A 268 -19.75 12.23 0.66
C ARG A 268 -18.52 12.87 0.02
N ALA A 269 -17.35 12.28 0.20
CA ALA A 269 -16.12 12.76 -0.41
C ALA A 269 -16.16 12.71 -1.95
N ILE A 270 -16.73 11.64 -2.51
CA ILE A 270 -16.92 11.53 -3.97
C ILE A 270 -17.91 12.57 -4.48
N GLU A 271 -19.01 12.82 -3.76
CA GLU A 271 -19.97 13.87 -4.13
C GLU A 271 -19.36 15.27 -4.15
N LEU A 272 -18.53 15.59 -3.15
CA LEU A 272 -17.92 16.91 -3.00
C LEU A 272 -16.77 17.13 -3.99
N TRP A 273 -15.92 16.13 -4.17
CA TRP A 273 -14.64 16.28 -4.85
C TRP A 273 -14.54 15.50 -6.16
N TYR A 274 -15.67 15.19 -6.80
CA TYR A 274 -15.72 14.45 -8.08
C TYR A 274 -14.78 15.00 -9.16
N HIS A 275 -14.56 16.33 -9.18
CA HIS A 275 -13.71 17.06 -10.11
C HIS A 275 -12.21 17.05 -9.74
N VAL A 276 -11.83 16.45 -8.60
CA VAL A 276 -10.44 16.36 -8.10
C VAL A 276 -9.98 14.90 -8.11
N PRO A 277 -9.30 14.42 -9.18
CA PRO A 277 -8.86 13.02 -9.27
C PRO A 277 -7.92 12.57 -8.16
N ALA A 278 -7.15 13.50 -7.59
CA ALA A 278 -6.25 13.21 -6.48
C ALA A 278 -7.00 12.71 -5.23
N CYS A 279 -8.26 13.13 -5.04
CA CYS A 279 -9.14 12.71 -3.95
C CYS A 279 -10.01 11.51 -4.36
N THR A 280 -10.60 11.54 -5.56
CA THR A 280 -11.57 10.50 -5.98
C THR A 280 -10.88 9.19 -6.36
N THR A 281 -9.72 9.24 -7.02
CA THR A 281 -9.03 8.02 -7.47
C THR A 281 -8.66 7.09 -6.30
N PRO A 282 -8.07 7.56 -5.18
CA PRO A 282 -7.84 6.71 -4.01
C PRO A 282 -9.11 6.07 -3.47
N VAL A 283 -10.21 6.83 -3.34
CA VAL A 283 -11.49 6.32 -2.80
C VAL A 283 -12.07 5.23 -3.71
N LEU A 284 -12.12 5.48 -5.02
CA LEU A 284 -12.58 4.49 -5.99
C LEU A 284 -11.69 3.24 -6.01
N LYS A 285 -10.37 3.40 -5.82
CA LYS A 285 -9.44 2.27 -5.74
C LYS A 285 -9.56 1.46 -4.45
N LEU A 286 -9.94 2.09 -3.34
CA LEU A 286 -10.27 1.39 -2.10
C LEU A 286 -11.53 0.56 -2.32
N MET A 287 -12.60 1.15 -2.87
CA MET A 287 -13.83 0.42 -3.18
C MET A 287 -13.58 -0.73 -4.14
N ALA A 288 -12.76 -0.51 -5.18
CA ALA A 288 -12.34 -1.56 -6.11
C ALA A 288 -11.55 -2.69 -5.44
N GLU A 289 -10.78 -2.39 -4.40
CA GLU A 289 -10.11 -3.41 -3.61
C GLU A 289 -11.14 -4.20 -2.78
N LEU A 290 -12.04 -3.51 -2.05
CA LEU A 290 -13.04 -4.15 -1.17
C LEU A 290 -13.94 -5.15 -1.92
N VAL A 291 -14.34 -4.84 -3.16
CA VAL A 291 -15.21 -5.71 -3.97
C VAL A 291 -14.46 -6.84 -4.68
N HIS A 292 -13.13 -6.80 -4.69
CA HIS A 292 -12.35 -7.79 -5.38
C HIS A 292 -12.23 -9.06 -4.54
N ASN A 293 -12.83 -10.16 -5.03
CA ASN A 293 -12.75 -11.47 -4.39
C ASN A 293 -11.38 -12.15 -4.64
N ARG A 294 -10.31 -11.57 -4.09
CA ARG A 294 -8.97 -12.17 -4.14
C ARG A 294 -8.90 -13.36 -3.19
N SER A 295 -8.33 -14.47 -3.65
CA SER A 295 -8.10 -15.67 -2.82
C SER A 295 -9.36 -16.19 -2.11
N GLN A 296 -10.54 -16.02 -2.72
CA GLN A 296 -11.83 -16.42 -2.14
C GLN A 296 -12.17 -15.76 -0.79
N ARG A 297 -11.63 -14.56 -0.51
CA ARG A 297 -11.90 -13.84 0.74
C ARG A 297 -13.36 -13.39 0.92
N LEU A 298 -14.08 -13.16 -0.18
CA LEU A 298 -15.49 -12.74 -0.17
C LEU A 298 -16.41 -13.96 -0.22
N GLN A 299 -16.15 -14.96 0.62
CA GLN A 299 -17.01 -16.15 0.71
C GLN A 299 -17.98 -15.98 1.88
N PHE A 300 -19.11 -15.32 1.60
CA PHE A 300 -20.18 -15.14 2.57
C PHE A 300 -20.99 -16.42 2.74
N ASP A 301 -21.49 -16.65 3.95
CA ASP A 301 -22.45 -17.73 4.21
C ASP A 301 -23.77 -17.46 3.47
N VAL A 302 -24.49 -18.51 3.07
CA VAL A 302 -25.69 -18.41 2.22
C VAL A 302 -26.78 -17.53 2.84
N SER A 303 -26.81 -17.46 4.18
CA SER A 303 -27.71 -16.62 4.97
C SER A 303 -27.21 -15.19 5.20
N SER A 304 -25.95 -14.90 4.86
CA SER A 304 -25.34 -13.60 5.16
C SER A 304 -25.78 -12.53 4.16
N PRO A 305 -26.24 -11.36 4.62
CA PRO A 305 -26.57 -10.24 3.74
C PRO A 305 -25.31 -9.50 3.25
N ASN A 306 -24.11 -9.81 3.75
CA ASN A 306 -22.91 -9.00 3.55
C ASN A 306 -22.54 -8.79 2.08
N GLY A 307 -22.71 -9.81 1.23
CA GLY A 307 -22.48 -9.69 -0.21
C GLY A 307 -23.44 -8.70 -0.88
N ILE A 308 -24.71 -8.71 -0.46
CA ILE A 308 -25.73 -7.78 -0.94
C ILE A 308 -25.41 -6.36 -0.46
N LEU A 309 -25.06 -6.19 0.81
CA LEU A 309 -24.72 -4.89 1.40
C LEU A 309 -23.49 -4.27 0.72
N LEU A 310 -22.42 -5.05 0.53
CA LEU A 310 -21.23 -4.61 -0.19
C LEU A 310 -21.56 -4.19 -1.62
N PHE A 311 -22.41 -4.93 -2.33
CA PHE A 311 -22.84 -4.53 -3.67
C PHE A 311 -23.68 -3.25 -3.66
N ARG A 312 -24.60 -3.08 -2.70
CA ARG A 312 -25.40 -1.84 -2.60
C ARG A 312 -24.52 -0.62 -2.43
N GLU A 313 -23.54 -0.66 -1.54
CA GLU A 313 -22.58 0.45 -1.38
C GLU A 313 -21.73 0.68 -2.63
N THR A 314 -21.35 -0.40 -3.32
CA THR A 314 -20.61 -0.32 -4.59
C THR A 314 -21.44 0.32 -5.70
N SER A 315 -22.69 -0.10 -5.85
CA SER A 315 -23.64 0.46 -6.82
C SER A 315 -23.86 1.95 -6.54
N LYS A 316 -24.09 2.31 -5.27
CA LYS A 316 -24.20 3.70 -4.84
C LYS A 316 -22.96 4.49 -5.21
N MET A 317 -21.76 3.97 -4.93
CA MET A 317 -20.49 4.62 -5.28
C MET A 317 -20.35 4.87 -6.78
N ILE A 318 -20.63 3.86 -7.60
CA ILE A 318 -20.58 3.94 -9.07
C ILE A 318 -21.59 4.99 -9.57
N THR A 319 -22.82 4.95 -9.06
CA THR A 319 -23.91 5.84 -9.45
C THR A 319 -23.62 7.29 -9.07
N THR A 320 -23.15 7.53 -7.85
CA THR A 320 -22.78 8.85 -7.33
C THR A 320 -21.63 9.46 -8.14
N TYR A 321 -20.51 8.74 -8.28
CA TYR A 321 -19.38 9.24 -9.07
C TYR A 321 -19.76 9.42 -10.54
N GLY A 322 -20.44 8.43 -11.11
CA GLY A 322 -20.81 8.39 -12.52
C GLY A 322 -21.72 9.54 -12.92
N ASN A 323 -22.79 9.79 -12.17
CA ASN A 323 -23.69 10.90 -12.46
C ASN A 323 -23.00 12.26 -12.31
N ARG A 324 -22.11 12.43 -11.31
CA ARG A 324 -21.35 13.69 -11.12
C ARG A 324 -20.27 13.91 -12.18
N ILE A 325 -19.56 12.87 -12.60
CA ILE A 325 -18.52 13.02 -13.62
C ILE A 325 -19.10 13.28 -15.01
N LEU A 326 -20.35 12.85 -15.26
CA LEU A 326 -21.07 13.15 -16.50
C LEU A 326 -21.50 14.62 -16.59
N THR A 327 -21.68 15.32 -15.47
CA THR A 327 -21.94 16.77 -15.47
C THR A 327 -20.68 17.60 -15.71
N LEU A 328 -19.51 16.96 -15.74
CA LEU A 328 -18.26 17.62 -16.05
C LEU A 328 -18.27 17.99 -17.55
N GLY A 329 -18.15 19.29 -17.85
CA GLY A 329 -18.25 19.83 -19.22
C GLY A 329 -17.10 19.43 -20.13
N GLU A 330 -16.82 20.24 -21.16
CA GLU A 330 -15.70 19.98 -22.05
C GLU A 330 -14.36 20.00 -21.30
N VAL A 331 -13.61 18.90 -21.40
CA VAL A 331 -12.30 18.74 -20.78
C VAL A 331 -11.22 18.88 -21.84
N PRO A 332 -10.11 19.60 -21.56
CA PRO A 332 -8.95 19.67 -22.45
C PRO A 332 -8.45 18.26 -22.81
N LYS A 333 -8.22 17.99 -24.10
CA LYS A 333 -7.87 16.65 -24.64
C LYS A 333 -6.66 16.02 -23.93
N ASP A 334 -5.71 16.84 -23.50
CA ASP A 334 -4.51 16.49 -22.74
C ASP A 334 -4.81 15.98 -21.32
N GLN A 335 -5.92 16.42 -20.70
CA GLN A 335 -6.29 16.08 -19.31
C GLN A 335 -7.48 15.13 -19.20
N VAL A 336 -8.19 14.85 -20.31
CA VAL A 336 -9.34 13.93 -20.38
C VAL A 336 -9.05 12.60 -19.66
N TYR A 337 -7.86 12.04 -19.83
CA TYR A 337 -7.51 10.78 -19.19
C TYR A 337 -7.49 10.89 -17.66
N ALA A 338 -6.79 11.90 -17.13
CA ALA A 338 -6.60 12.06 -15.69
C ALA A 338 -7.89 12.49 -14.98
N LEU A 339 -8.65 13.42 -15.59
CA LEU A 339 -9.84 14.01 -15.01
C LEU A 339 -11.08 13.12 -15.13
N LYS A 340 -11.22 12.36 -16.24
CA LYS A 340 -12.43 11.59 -16.54
C LYS A 340 -12.15 10.10 -16.70
N LEU A 341 -11.36 9.69 -17.70
CA LEU A 341 -11.28 8.28 -18.11
C LEU A 341 -10.71 7.35 -17.03
N LYS A 342 -9.75 7.83 -16.23
CA LYS A 342 -9.15 7.02 -15.17
C LYS A 342 -10.17 6.60 -14.11
N GLY A 343 -10.99 7.53 -13.63
CA GLY A 343 -12.04 7.21 -12.66
C GLY A 343 -13.09 6.27 -13.25
N VAL A 344 -13.53 6.55 -14.48
CA VAL A 344 -14.46 5.68 -15.23
C VAL A 344 -13.93 4.25 -15.37
N SER A 345 -12.64 4.10 -15.71
CA SER A 345 -12.00 2.78 -15.84
C SER A 345 -11.99 2.00 -14.52
N ILE A 346 -11.89 2.68 -13.39
CA ILE A 346 -11.96 2.06 -12.06
C ILE A 346 -13.40 1.64 -11.77
N CYS A 347 -14.41 2.45 -12.10
CA CYS A 347 -15.82 2.05 -11.99
C CYS A 347 -16.14 0.80 -12.80
N PHE A 348 -15.60 0.69 -14.01
CA PHE A 348 -15.77 -0.52 -14.84
C PHE A 348 -15.07 -1.73 -14.22
N SER A 349 -13.90 -1.53 -13.63
CA SER A 349 -13.18 -2.58 -12.91
C SER A 349 -13.94 -3.04 -11.66
N MET A 350 -14.56 -2.11 -10.92
CA MET A 350 -15.45 -2.43 -9.78
C MET A 350 -16.62 -3.29 -10.23
N LEU A 351 -17.37 -2.83 -11.24
CA LEU A 351 -18.53 -3.56 -11.75
C LEU A 351 -18.14 -4.96 -12.24
N LYS A 352 -17.04 -5.08 -12.99
CA LYS A 352 -16.50 -6.37 -13.42
C LYS A 352 -16.22 -7.28 -12.22
N ALA A 353 -15.50 -6.77 -11.21
CA ALA A 353 -15.11 -7.55 -10.04
C ALA A 353 -16.30 -8.08 -9.24
N VAL A 354 -17.37 -7.29 -9.08
CA VAL A 354 -18.59 -7.74 -8.40
C VAL A 354 -19.31 -8.80 -9.25
N LEU A 355 -19.51 -8.54 -10.54
CA LEU A 355 -20.23 -9.46 -11.43
C LEU A 355 -19.53 -10.81 -11.58
N SER A 356 -18.20 -10.83 -11.60
CA SER A 356 -17.40 -12.07 -11.65
C SER A 356 -17.02 -12.63 -10.28
N GLY A 357 -17.43 -11.98 -9.19
CA GLY A 357 -16.94 -12.28 -7.85
C GLY A 357 -17.57 -13.51 -7.20
N ASN A 358 -18.72 -13.99 -7.69
CA ASN A 358 -19.48 -15.13 -7.20
C ASN A 358 -19.89 -15.06 -5.72
N TYR A 359 -20.03 -13.85 -5.16
CA TYR A 359 -20.40 -13.65 -3.75
C TYR A 359 -21.74 -12.91 -3.57
N VAL A 360 -22.41 -12.55 -4.67
CA VAL A 360 -23.72 -11.86 -4.66
C VAL A 360 -24.69 -12.61 -5.55
N ASN A 361 -25.88 -12.91 -5.01
CA ASN A 361 -26.99 -13.39 -5.83
C ASN A 361 -27.81 -12.19 -6.34
N PHE A 362 -27.60 -11.82 -7.61
CA PHE A 362 -28.26 -10.66 -8.21
C PHE A 362 -29.78 -10.80 -8.38
N GLY A 363 -30.32 -12.03 -8.39
CA GLY A 363 -31.76 -12.25 -8.47
C GLY A 363 -32.53 -11.70 -7.27
N VAL A 364 -31.84 -11.54 -6.14
CA VAL A 364 -32.40 -11.04 -4.88
C VAL A 364 -32.83 -9.57 -4.98
N PHE A 365 -32.12 -8.74 -5.75
CA PHE A 365 -32.45 -7.32 -5.93
C PHE A 365 -33.83 -7.13 -6.54
N ARG A 366 -34.14 -7.90 -7.59
CA ARG A 366 -35.45 -7.86 -8.24
C ARG A 366 -36.57 -8.38 -7.33
N LEU A 367 -36.28 -9.36 -6.46
CA LEU A 367 -37.25 -9.92 -5.53
C LEU A 367 -37.67 -8.90 -4.45
N TYR A 368 -36.71 -8.12 -3.94
CA TYR A 368 -36.95 -7.12 -2.90
C TYR A 368 -37.26 -5.70 -3.42
N GLY A 369 -37.33 -5.51 -4.74
CA GLY A 369 -37.56 -4.19 -5.35
C GLY A 369 -36.41 -3.22 -5.12
N ASP A 370 -35.17 -3.71 -5.06
CA ASP A 370 -33.97 -2.92 -4.89
C ASP A 370 -33.31 -2.63 -6.25
N ASP A 371 -33.32 -1.36 -6.66
CA ASP A 371 -32.81 -0.91 -7.96
C ASP A 371 -31.28 -0.81 -8.04
N ALA A 372 -30.53 -1.28 -7.03
CA ALA A 372 -29.07 -1.15 -7.00
C ALA A 372 -28.38 -1.71 -8.26
N LEU A 373 -28.81 -2.87 -8.76
CA LEU A 373 -28.21 -3.45 -9.97
C LEU A 373 -28.52 -2.59 -11.20
N ASP A 374 -29.78 -2.21 -11.36
CA ASP A 374 -30.23 -1.43 -12.51
C ASP A 374 -29.57 -0.05 -12.55
N ASN A 375 -29.46 0.62 -11.41
CA ASN A 375 -28.77 1.91 -11.29
C ASN A 375 -27.29 1.82 -11.69
N ALA A 376 -26.59 0.77 -11.25
CA ALA A 376 -25.19 0.56 -11.60
C ALA A 376 -25.02 0.30 -13.12
N LEU A 377 -25.87 -0.54 -13.71
CA LEU A 377 -25.84 -0.86 -15.15
C LEU A 377 -26.22 0.34 -16.02
N GLN A 378 -27.25 1.10 -15.65
CA GLN A 378 -27.64 2.32 -16.36
C GLN A 378 -26.51 3.37 -16.30
N THR A 379 -25.90 3.55 -15.13
CA THR A 379 -24.76 4.47 -14.99
C THR A 379 -23.57 4.00 -15.82
N PHE A 380 -23.29 2.70 -15.84
CA PHE A 380 -22.25 2.11 -16.69
C PHE A 380 -22.47 2.45 -18.17
N ILE A 381 -23.70 2.27 -18.69
CA ILE A 381 -24.04 2.59 -20.08
C ILE A 381 -23.84 4.09 -20.36
N LYS A 382 -24.34 4.97 -19.47
CA LYS A 382 -24.16 6.43 -19.63
C LYS A 382 -22.69 6.82 -19.66
N LEU A 383 -21.87 6.24 -18.78
CA LEU A 383 -20.43 6.48 -18.74
C LEU A 383 -19.75 5.97 -20.02
N LEU A 384 -20.12 4.79 -20.49
CA LEU A 384 -19.59 4.18 -21.70
C LEU A 384 -19.84 5.06 -22.93
N LEU A 385 -21.07 5.56 -23.09
CA LEU A 385 -21.45 6.45 -24.19
C LEU A 385 -20.73 7.80 -24.13
N SER A 386 -20.29 8.23 -22.93
CA SER A 386 -19.58 9.49 -22.73
C SER A 386 -18.09 9.45 -23.11
N VAL A 387 -17.55 8.27 -23.44
CA VAL A 387 -16.14 8.08 -23.83
C VAL A 387 -16.03 8.17 -25.36
N PRO A 388 -15.32 9.16 -25.93
CA PRO A 388 -15.18 9.26 -27.38
C PRO A 388 -14.40 8.06 -27.94
N THR A 389 -14.93 7.43 -28.99
CA THR A 389 -14.38 6.21 -29.61
C THR A 389 -12.94 6.38 -30.09
N ALA A 390 -12.56 7.56 -30.58
CA ALA A 390 -11.20 7.86 -31.03
C ALA A 390 -10.15 7.77 -29.89
N THR A 391 -10.52 8.17 -28.66
CA THR A 391 -9.63 8.13 -27.48
C THR A 391 -9.39 6.72 -26.94
N CYS A 392 -10.25 5.75 -27.25
CA CYS A 392 -10.09 4.37 -26.78
C CYS A 392 -8.90 3.67 -27.45
N TRP A 393 -8.56 4.08 -28.68
CA TRP A 393 -7.50 3.46 -29.49
C TRP A 393 -6.12 4.11 -29.35
N THR A 394 -6.05 5.37 -28.90
CA THR A 394 -4.80 6.16 -28.89
C THR A 394 -4.01 6.10 -27.59
N THR A 395 -4.63 5.73 -26.45
CA THR A 395 -3.96 5.68 -25.15
C THR A 395 -3.81 4.23 -24.66
N PRO A 396 -2.60 3.64 -24.66
CA PRO A 396 -2.38 2.24 -24.29
C PRO A 396 -2.80 1.90 -22.85
N SER A 397 -2.80 2.88 -21.94
CA SER A 397 -3.21 2.74 -20.54
C SER A 397 -4.72 2.79 -20.30
N SER A 398 -5.51 3.48 -21.14
CA SER A 398 -6.99 3.48 -21.08
C SER A 398 -7.60 2.36 -21.91
N ALA A 399 -6.93 1.97 -23.01
CA ALA A 399 -7.29 0.80 -23.78
C ALA A 399 -7.25 -0.42 -22.86
N SER A 400 -6.17 -0.65 -22.10
CA SER A 400 -6.03 -1.86 -21.28
C SER A 400 -7.25 -2.24 -20.41
N PRO A 401 -7.84 -1.40 -19.53
CA PRO A 401 -8.99 -1.83 -18.73
C PRO A 401 -10.32 -1.78 -19.50
N ILE A 402 -10.54 -0.71 -20.28
CA ILE A 402 -11.79 -0.54 -21.05
C ILE A 402 -11.82 -1.64 -22.12
N THR A 403 -10.82 -1.71 -22.97
CA THR A 403 -10.68 -2.70 -24.05
C THR A 403 -10.48 -4.15 -23.55
N ARG A 404 -9.96 -4.41 -22.33
CA ARG A 404 -10.02 -5.77 -21.71
C ARG A 404 -11.40 -6.11 -21.16
N CYS A 405 -12.16 -5.15 -20.62
CA CYS A 405 -13.57 -5.39 -20.28
C CYS A 405 -14.42 -5.74 -21.50
N TRP A 406 -13.99 -5.37 -22.71
CA TRP A 406 -14.67 -5.71 -23.96
C TRP A 406 -14.19 -7.03 -24.60
N ARG A 407 -13.06 -7.60 -24.18
CA ARG A 407 -12.47 -8.83 -24.77
C ARG A 407 -12.68 -10.11 -23.94
N SER A 408 -13.26 -9.99 -22.75
CA SER A 408 -13.64 -11.10 -21.85
C SER A 408 -15.11 -10.98 -21.56
#